data_AF-A0A535N5H1-F1
#
_entry.id   AF-A0A535N5H1-F1
#
_cell.length_a   1.000
_cell.length_b   1.000
_cell.length_c   1.000
_cell.angle_alpha   90.00
_cell.angle_beta   90.00
_cell.angle_gamma   90.00
#
_symmetry.space_group_name_H-M   'P 1'
#
loop_
_entity.id
_entity.type
_entity.pdbx_description
1 polymer ?
#
loop_
_entity_poly.entity_id
_entity_poly.type
_entity_poly.pdbx_seq_one_letter_code
_entity_poly.pdbx_strand_id
1 'polypeptide(L)'
;MIKLDWPLTFTIILFGFVIRELFLRLQSWGSLAAAAKWQLIVGMVLVLGSWIGFSGSLNRSGYQPKVFNLPLLRFVLDQGMVIVYFRIAVLIPMDLKTGINVGALANDTMMALVVVFVLYWIWDLLGIWMASVTRNGGPKYGKTTWDSKKNMDVWTNERIAPNWPGLVITFVAFGLMVLIAAVIYPGRNLDEQSAERALMAATVLLVIYRFAKEVRTSWM
;
A
#
# COMPACT_ATOMS: atom_id res chain seq x y z
N MET A 1 -22.16 -15.66 -13.44
CA MET A 1 -21.07 -15.39 -14.41
C MET A 1 -20.34 -14.16 -13.92
N ILE A 2 -19.16 -14.33 -13.31
CA ILE A 2 -18.37 -13.21 -12.76
C ILE A 2 -17.88 -12.40 -13.96
N LYS A 3 -18.45 -11.21 -14.18
CA LYS A 3 -17.83 -10.24 -15.08
C LYS A 3 -16.52 -9.83 -14.41
N LEU A 4 -15.42 -10.39 -14.89
CA LEU A 4 -14.09 -9.97 -14.48
C LEU A 4 -13.90 -8.53 -14.97
N ASP A 5 -13.96 -7.58 -14.06
CA ASP A 5 -13.53 -6.21 -14.35
C ASP A 5 -12.02 -6.27 -14.62
N TRP A 6 -11.62 -6.20 -15.89
CA TRP A 6 -10.22 -6.29 -16.35
C TRP A 6 -9.17 -5.52 -15.52
N PRO A 7 -9.43 -4.29 -15.03
CA PRO A 7 -8.48 -3.56 -14.19
C PRO A 7 -8.20 -4.25 -12.86
N LEU A 8 -9.21 -4.96 -12.33
CA LEU A 8 -9.14 -5.66 -11.06
C LEU A 8 -8.19 -6.85 -11.16
N THR A 9 -8.41 -7.69 -12.17
CA THR A 9 -7.58 -8.86 -12.43
C THR A 9 -6.13 -8.48 -12.68
N PHE A 10 -5.91 -7.37 -13.38
CA PHE A 10 -4.56 -6.85 -13.62
C PHE A 10 -3.83 -6.49 -12.32
N THR A 11 -4.45 -5.71 -11.43
CA THR A 11 -3.85 -5.36 -10.13
C THR A 11 -3.59 -6.61 -9.28
N ILE A 12 -4.50 -7.59 -9.30
CA ILE A 12 -4.32 -8.87 -8.60
C ILE A 12 -3.09 -9.62 -9.09
N ILE A 13 -2.90 -9.70 -10.41
CA ILE A 13 -1.73 -10.35 -11.01
C ILE A 13 -0.44 -9.66 -10.58
N LEU A 14 -0.43 -8.33 -10.56
CA LEU A 14 0.77 -7.58 -10.14
C LEU A 14 1.09 -7.80 -8.65
N PHE A 15 0.09 -7.82 -7.77
CA PHE A 15 0.31 -8.22 -6.38
C PHE A 15 0.91 -9.63 -6.28
N GLY A 16 0.37 -10.58 -7.06
CA GLY A 16 0.92 -11.94 -7.14
C GLY A 16 2.39 -11.97 -7.57
N PHE A 17 2.79 -11.11 -8.50
CA PHE A 17 4.18 -10.99 -8.94
C PHE A 17 5.10 -10.48 -7.83
N VAL A 18 4.68 -9.43 -7.10
CA VAL A 18 5.44 -8.91 -5.96
C VAL A 18 5.59 -9.96 -4.86
N ILE A 19 4.49 -10.66 -4.54
CA ILE A 19 4.51 -11.75 -3.55
C ILE A 19 5.49 -12.83 -3.99
N ARG A 20 5.43 -13.28 -5.25
CA ARG A 20 6.38 -14.27 -5.79
C ARG A 20 7.82 -13.85 -5.59
N GLU A 21 8.18 -12.60 -5.91
CA GLU A 21 9.54 -12.10 -5.73
C GLU A 21 10.00 -12.10 -4.26
N LEU A 22 9.11 -11.77 -3.32
CA LEU A 22 9.42 -11.85 -1.88
C LEU A 22 9.67 -13.31 -1.46
N PHE A 23 8.85 -14.24 -1.93
CA PHE A 23 9.01 -15.67 -1.64
C PHE A 23 10.30 -16.26 -2.23
N LEU A 24 10.71 -15.84 -3.43
CA LEU A 24 11.98 -16.28 -4.01
C LEU A 24 13.17 -15.89 -3.12
N ARG A 25 13.16 -14.67 -2.57
CA ARG A 25 14.22 -14.21 -1.65
C ARG A 25 14.16 -14.89 -0.29
N LEU A 26 12.96 -15.24 0.16
CA LEU A 26 12.76 -16.01 1.39
C LEU A 26 13.45 -17.37 1.35
N GLN A 27 13.66 -17.98 0.17
CA GLN A 27 14.40 -19.25 0.06
C GLN A 27 15.84 -19.14 0.57
N SER A 28 16.45 -17.95 0.49
CA SER A 28 17.79 -17.67 0.99
C SER A 28 17.84 -17.23 2.46
N TRP A 29 16.76 -17.41 3.24
CA TRP A 29 16.64 -16.88 4.61
C TRP A 29 17.84 -17.16 5.52
N GLY A 30 18.38 -18.38 5.47
CA GLY A 30 19.49 -18.80 6.32
C GLY A 30 20.79 -18.01 6.10
N SER A 31 21.00 -17.48 4.89
CA SER A 31 22.21 -16.77 4.48
C SER A 31 22.05 -15.24 4.48
N LEU A 32 20.89 -14.72 4.90
CA LEU A 32 20.64 -13.29 4.97
C LEU A 32 21.08 -12.67 6.30
N ALA A 33 21.69 -11.49 6.22
CA ALA A 33 21.95 -10.61 7.36
C ALA A 33 20.64 -10.21 8.06
N ALA A 34 20.71 -9.84 9.34
CA ALA A 34 19.52 -9.55 10.15
C ALA A 34 18.68 -8.40 9.57
N ALA A 35 19.33 -7.32 9.13
CA ALA A 35 18.65 -6.21 8.48
C ALA A 35 17.96 -6.61 7.16
N ALA A 36 18.56 -7.50 6.37
CA ALA A 36 17.94 -7.99 5.13
C ALA A 36 16.69 -8.84 5.44
N LYS A 37 16.70 -9.61 6.53
CA LYS A 37 15.51 -10.33 7.01
C LYS A 37 14.39 -9.36 7.39
N TRP A 38 14.71 -8.30 8.14
CA TRP A 38 13.73 -7.28 8.49
C TRP A 38 13.20 -6.52 7.28
N GLN A 39 14.04 -6.26 6.27
CA GLN A 39 13.60 -5.67 5.01
C GLN A 39 12.55 -6.54 4.30
N LEU A 40 12.74 -7.87 4.27
CA LEU A 40 11.75 -8.79 3.71
C LEU A 40 10.45 -8.79 4.52
N ILE A 41 10.55 -8.76 5.86
CA ILE A 41 9.38 -8.68 6.73
C ILE A 41 8.61 -7.38 6.47
N VAL A 42 9.29 -6.23 6.39
CA VAL A 42 8.71 -4.93 6.01
C VAL A 42 7.96 -5.05 4.69
N GLY A 43 8.62 -5.61 3.66
CA GLY A 43 8.03 -5.80 2.33
C GLY A 43 6.78 -6.68 2.37
N MET A 44 6.82 -7.80 3.11
CA MET A 44 5.68 -8.70 3.29
C MET A 44 4.52 -8.02 4.02
N VAL A 45 4.78 -7.34 5.14
CA VAL A 45 3.74 -6.60 5.90
C VAL A 45 3.11 -5.53 5.03
N LEU A 46 3.92 -4.79 4.27
CA LEU A 46 3.44 -3.75 3.38
C LEU A 46 2.54 -4.32 2.28
N VAL A 47 2.99 -5.36 1.59
CA VAL A 47 2.27 -5.95 0.45
C VAL A 47 0.98 -6.63 0.92
N LEU A 48 1.06 -7.46 1.97
CA LEU A 48 -0.12 -8.15 2.50
C LEU A 48 -1.12 -7.17 3.11
N GLY A 49 -0.65 -6.18 3.86
CA GLY A 49 -1.50 -5.11 4.38
C GLY A 49 -2.19 -4.35 3.25
N SER A 50 -1.46 -4.00 2.20
CA SER A 50 -2.02 -3.33 1.02
C SER A 50 -3.04 -4.20 0.29
N TRP A 51 -2.75 -5.48 0.11
CA TRP A 51 -3.64 -6.46 -0.49
C TRP A 51 -4.95 -6.60 0.28
N ILE A 52 -4.90 -6.71 1.61
CA ILE A 52 -6.10 -6.75 2.47
C ILE A 52 -6.94 -5.50 2.23
N GLY A 53 -6.32 -4.32 2.20
CA GLY A 53 -7.04 -3.07 1.94
C GLY A 53 -7.63 -2.95 0.56
N PHE A 54 -6.90 -3.42 -0.44
CA PHE A 54 -7.38 -3.51 -1.80
C PHE A 54 -8.62 -4.42 -1.87
N SER A 55 -8.52 -5.63 -1.33
CA SER A 55 -9.61 -6.62 -1.31
C SER A 55 -10.89 -6.11 -0.63
N GLY A 56 -10.77 -5.39 0.49
CA GLY A 56 -11.90 -4.74 1.15
C GLY A 56 -12.52 -3.59 0.35
N SER A 57 -11.75 -2.91 -0.51
CA SER A 57 -12.26 -1.86 -1.39
C SER A 57 -13.03 -2.40 -2.60
N LEU A 58 -12.77 -3.65 -3.03
CA LEU A 58 -13.41 -4.27 -4.19
C LEU A 58 -14.91 -4.47 -3.99
N ASN A 59 -15.30 -4.79 -2.75
CA ASN A 59 -16.72 -4.91 -2.37
C ASN A 59 -17.45 -3.56 -2.29
N ARG A 60 -16.78 -2.42 -2.55
CA ARG A 60 -17.37 -1.08 -2.35
C ARG A 60 -17.50 -0.25 -3.62
N SER A 61 -16.99 -0.68 -4.78
CA SER A 61 -17.04 0.16 -5.98
C SER A 61 -17.06 -0.55 -7.32
N GLY A 62 -18.24 -0.65 -7.94
CA GLY A 62 -18.36 -0.53 -9.39
C GLY A 62 -18.11 0.91 -9.81
N TYR A 63 -17.24 1.16 -10.80
CA TYR A 63 -17.07 2.48 -11.43
C TYR A 63 -16.95 2.32 -12.94
N GLN A 64 -17.63 3.19 -13.70
CA GLN A 64 -17.41 3.32 -15.13
C GLN A 64 -16.20 4.23 -15.40
N PRO A 65 -15.09 3.72 -15.96
CA PRO A 65 -13.96 4.56 -16.34
C PRO A 65 -14.36 5.49 -17.49
N LYS A 66 -14.16 6.80 -17.30
CA LYS A 66 -14.16 7.81 -18.36
C LYS A 66 -12.73 8.38 -18.47
N VAL A 67 -12.31 8.77 -19.67
CA VAL A 67 -10.90 8.97 -20.07
C VAL A 67 -10.20 10.13 -19.32
N PHE A 68 -10.94 11.05 -18.70
CA PHE A 68 -10.43 12.03 -17.73
C PHE A 68 -11.30 11.99 -16.46
N ASN A 69 -11.09 10.98 -15.61
CA ASN A 69 -11.92 10.75 -14.42
C ASN A 69 -11.03 10.40 -13.21
N LEU A 70 -11.40 10.91 -12.03
CA LEU A 70 -10.74 10.65 -10.75
C LEU A 70 -10.47 9.15 -10.45
N PRO A 71 -11.33 8.20 -10.87
CA PRO A 71 -11.08 6.77 -10.76
C PRO A 71 -9.86 6.29 -11.57
N LEU A 72 -9.59 6.87 -12.75
CA LEU A 72 -8.40 6.52 -13.53
C LEU A 72 -7.12 6.91 -12.78
N LEU A 73 -7.10 8.10 -12.17
CA LEU A 73 -5.97 8.55 -11.37
C LEU A 73 -5.76 7.67 -10.14
N ARG A 74 -6.84 7.24 -9.48
CA ARG A 74 -6.78 6.28 -8.37
C ARG A 74 -6.21 4.93 -8.81
N PHE A 75 -6.65 4.42 -9.96
CA PHE A 75 -6.10 3.20 -10.54
C PHE A 75 -4.61 3.33 -10.86
N VAL A 76 -4.18 4.46 -11.44
CA VAL A 76 -2.76 4.74 -11.71
C VAL A 76 -1.93 4.80 -10.41
N LEU A 77 -2.47 5.41 -9.35
CA LEU A 77 -1.80 5.42 -8.04
C LEU A 77 -1.68 4.00 -7.45
N ASP A 78 -2.70 3.16 -7.59
CA ASP A 78 -2.63 1.76 -7.17
C ASP A 78 -1.50 1.03 -7.93
N GLN A 79 -1.37 1.24 -9.24
CA GLN A 79 -0.24 0.70 -10.01
C GLN A 79 1.11 1.24 -9.54
N GLY A 80 1.20 2.55 -9.29
CA GLY A 80 2.40 3.20 -8.78
C GLY A 80 2.85 2.61 -7.43
N MET A 81 1.91 2.36 -6.52
CA MET A 81 2.19 1.72 -5.23
C MET A 81 2.73 0.30 -5.43
N VAL A 82 2.12 -0.50 -6.30
CA VAL A 82 2.58 -1.87 -6.57
C VAL A 82 3.98 -1.89 -7.20
N ILE A 83 4.31 -0.92 -8.06
CA ILE A 83 5.67 -0.76 -8.60
C ILE A 83 6.69 -0.48 -7.48
N VAL A 84 6.34 0.37 -6.51
CA VAL A 84 7.23 0.64 -5.37
C VAL A 84 7.37 -0.61 -4.48
N TYR A 85 6.29 -1.38 -4.30
CA TYR A 85 6.37 -2.66 -3.57
C TYR A 85 7.26 -3.67 -4.28
N PHE A 86 7.15 -3.76 -5.61
CA PHE A 86 8.03 -4.57 -6.42
C PHE A 86 9.49 -4.12 -6.25
N ARG A 87 9.74 -2.80 -6.27
CA ARG A 87 11.09 -2.27 -6.05
C ARG A 87 11.66 -2.72 -4.70
N ILE A 88 10.89 -2.60 -3.62
CA ILE A 88 11.27 -3.09 -2.29
C ILE A 88 11.57 -4.59 -2.34
N ALA A 89 10.71 -5.39 -2.97
CA ALA A 89 10.93 -6.83 -3.08
C ALA A 89 12.26 -7.15 -3.78
N VAL A 90 12.67 -6.40 -4.80
CA VAL A 90 13.88 -6.67 -5.57
C VAL A 90 15.16 -6.00 -5.05
N LEU A 91 15.12 -5.24 -3.94
CA LEU A 91 16.31 -4.61 -3.36
C LEU A 91 17.35 -5.63 -2.87
N ILE A 92 16.91 -6.81 -2.42
CA ILE A 92 17.81 -7.90 -2.06
C ILE A 92 18.20 -8.67 -3.34
N PRO A 93 19.50 -8.77 -3.67
CA PRO A 93 19.96 -9.53 -4.83
C PRO A 93 19.69 -11.02 -4.63
N MET A 94 19.40 -11.73 -5.72
CA MET A 94 19.23 -13.20 -5.70
C MET A 94 20.56 -13.93 -5.56
N ASP A 95 21.66 -13.33 -6.03
CA ASP A 95 23.01 -13.87 -5.85
C ASP A 95 23.68 -13.19 -4.66
N LEU A 96 23.86 -13.94 -3.57
CA LEU A 96 24.49 -13.46 -2.34
C LEU A 96 26.02 -13.37 -2.44
N LYS A 97 26.62 -13.71 -3.59
CA LYS A 97 28.06 -13.56 -3.82
C LYS A 97 28.50 -12.09 -3.83
N THR A 98 27.63 -11.19 -4.25
CA THR A 98 27.81 -9.75 -4.06
C THR A 98 27.33 -9.39 -2.66
N GLY A 99 28.26 -9.20 -1.73
CA GLY A 99 27.93 -8.82 -0.35
C GLY A 99 26.94 -7.65 -0.29
N ILE A 100 25.97 -7.74 0.61
CA ILE A 100 24.90 -6.74 0.76
C ILE A 100 25.42 -5.57 1.61
N ASN A 101 25.40 -4.35 1.06
CA ASN A 101 25.60 -3.16 1.87
C ASN A 101 24.31 -2.89 2.67
N VAL A 102 24.32 -3.30 3.94
CA VAL A 102 23.15 -3.24 4.84
C VAL A 102 22.65 -1.81 5.06
N GLY A 103 23.56 -0.84 5.20
CA GLY A 103 23.19 0.56 5.40
C GLY A 103 22.50 1.17 4.17
N ALA A 104 23.02 0.87 2.97
CA ALA A 104 22.38 1.28 1.72
C ALA A 104 21.01 0.62 1.53
N LEU A 105 20.89 -0.68 1.83
CA LEU A 105 19.62 -1.42 1.75
C LEU A 105 18.54 -0.81 2.66
N ALA A 106 18.89 -0.50 3.91
CA ALA A 106 17.96 0.12 4.85
C ALA A 106 17.54 1.51 4.39
N ASN A 107 18.48 2.33 3.91
CA ASN A 107 18.17 3.66 3.37
C ASN A 107 17.22 3.58 2.16
N ASP A 108 17.54 2.76 1.16
CA ASP A 108 16.71 2.58 -0.02
C ASP A 108 15.30 2.07 0.32
N THR A 109 15.21 1.15 1.29
CA THR A 109 13.91 0.64 1.77
C THR A 109 13.10 1.75 2.43
N MET A 110 13.73 2.55 3.30
CA MET A 110 13.05 3.63 4.02
C MET A 110 12.61 4.75 3.08
N MET A 111 13.43 5.09 2.09
CA MET A 111 13.04 6.03 1.04
C MET A 111 11.85 5.51 0.24
N ALA A 112 11.83 4.23 -0.11
CA ALA A 112 10.69 3.60 -0.77
C ALA A 112 9.43 3.65 0.10
N LEU A 113 9.53 3.37 1.40
CA LEU A 113 8.41 3.50 2.35
C LEU A 113 7.87 4.93 2.43
N VAL A 114 8.74 5.94 2.48
CA VAL A 114 8.35 7.36 2.46
C VAL A 114 7.55 7.65 1.18
N VAL A 115 8.02 7.19 0.02
CA VAL A 115 7.29 7.34 -1.25
C VAL A 115 5.92 6.65 -1.20
N VAL A 116 5.83 5.44 -0.62
CA VAL A 116 4.55 4.75 -0.44
C VAL A 116 3.57 5.57 0.41
N PHE A 117 4.03 6.16 1.51
CA PHE A 117 3.16 7.00 2.34
C PHE A 117 2.71 8.27 1.63
N VAL A 118 3.56 8.88 0.79
CA VAL A 118 3.15 9.99 -0.08
C VAL A 118 2.04 9.53 -1.03
N LEU A 119 2.20 8.37 -1.66
CA LEU A 119 1.18 7.81 -2.55
C LEU A 119 -0.13 7.51 -1.79
N TYR A 120 -0.07 6.93 -0.59
CA TYR A 120 -1.25 6.74 0.26
C TYR A 120 -1.94 8.04 0.62
N TRP A 121 -1.17 9.09 0.92
CA TRP A 121 -1.72 10.39 1.27
C TRP A 121 -2.44 11.03 0.08
N ILE A 122 -1.84 10.99 -1.12
CA ILE A 122 -2.49 11.44 -2.36
C ILE A 122 -3.76 10.60 -2.61
N TRP A 123 -3.70 9.29 -2.42
CA TRP A 123 -4.83 8.39 -2.60
C TRP A 123 -6.00 8.73 -1.66
N ASP A 124 -5.73 9.00 -0.38
CA ASP A 124 -6.76 9.41 0.60
C ASP A 124 -7.36 10.79 0.23
N LEU A 125 -6.54 11.74 -0.23
CA LEU A 125 -7.00 13.06 -0.71
C LEU A 125 -7.93 12.92 -1.92
N LEU A 126 -7.61 12.06 -2.88
CA LEU A 126 -8.51 11.77 -4.01
C LEU A 126 -9.83 11.17 -3.53
N GLY A 127 -9.79 10.31 -2.51
CA GLY A 127 -10.99 9.76 -1.86
C GLY A 127 -11.90 10.87 -1.29
N ILE A 128 -11.32 11.83 -0.58
CA ILE A 128 -12.04 13.00 -0.04
C ILE A 128 -12.56 13.89 -1.17
N TRP A 129 -11.75 14.11 -2.21
CA TRP A 129 -12.14 14.96 -3.33
C TRP A 129 -13.32 14.36 -4.10
N MET A 130 -13.32 13.06 -4.37
CA MET A 130 -14.47 12.36 -4.98
C MET A 130 -15.74 12.48 -4.13
N ALA A 131 -15.63 12.35 -2.81
CA ALA A 131 -16.75 12.56 -1.89
C ALA A 131 -17.28 14.01 -1.95
N SER A 132 -16.38 15.00 -2.02
CA SER A 132 -16.72 16.42 -2.14
C SER A 132 -17.42 16.75 -3.47
N VAL A 133 -16.88 16.26 -4.59
CA VAL A 133 -17.49 16.43 -5.93
C VAL A 133 -18.90 15.82 -5.98
N THR A 134 -19.09 14.64 -5.38
CA THR A 134 -20.41 14.00 -5.26
C THR A 134 -21.39 14.85 -4.44
N ARG A 135 -20.90 15.50 -3.38
CA ARG A 135 -21.73 16.34 -2.50
C ARG A 135 -22.22 17.62 -3.20
N ASN A 136 -21.42 18.19 -4.08
CA ASN A 136 -21.69 19.45 -4.78
C ASN A 136 -22.50 19.30 -6.08
N GLY A 137 -23.20 18.17 -6.28
CA GLY A 137 -24.02 17.93 -7.47
C GLY A 137 -23.24 17.48 -8.71
N GLY A 138 -21.97 17.10 -8.55
CA GLY A 138 -21.15 16.49 -9.61
C GLY A 138 -21.57 15.05 -9.93
N PRO A 139 -20.79 14.36 -10.79
CA PRO A 139 -21.05 12.96 -11.15
C PRO A 139 -21.19 12.09 -9.91
N LYS A 140 -22.25 11.28 -9.83
CA LYS A 140 -22.45 10.36 -8.72
C LYS A 140 -21.45 9.20 -8.81
N TYR A 141 -20.47 9.20 -7.93
CA TYR A 141 -19.64 8.03 -7.66
C TYR A 141 -20.43 7.16 -6.65
N GLY A 142 -21.20 6.19 -7.14
CA GLY A 142 -22.04 5.33 -6.30
C GLY A 142 -21.26 4.18 -5.66
N LYS A 143 -21.83 3.58 -4.61
CA LYS A 143 -21.41 2.26 -4.13
C LYS A 143 -22.21 1.20 -4.87
N THR A 144 -21.61 0.06 -5.13
CA THR A 144 -22.34 -1.16 -5.52
C THR A 144 -22.60 -1.97 -4.26
N THR A 145 -23.85 -2.33 -4.00
CA THR A 145 -24.20 -3.30 -2.96
C THR A 145 -24.75 -4.55 -3.62
N TRP A 146 -24.30 -5.71 -3.14
CA TRP A 146 -24.85 -6.99 -3.56
C TRP A 146 -26.32 -7.10 -3.14
N ASP A 147 -27.23 -7.16 -4.11
CA ASP A 147 -28.64 -7.42 -3.84
C ASP A 147 -28.88 -8.93 -3.90
N SER A 148 -29.03 -9.55 -2.73
CA SER A 148 -29.28 -10.99 -2.58
C SER A 148 -30.57 -11.44 -3.25
N LYS A 149 -31.55 -10.55 -3.47
CA LYS A 149 -32.79 -10.88 -4.18
C LYS A 149 -32.60 -10.88 -5.69
N LYS A 150 -31.69 -10.07 -6.22
CA LYS A 150 -31.44 -9.96 -7.67
C LYS A 150 -30.22 -10.75 -8.14
N ASN A 151 -29.45 -11.34 -7.22
CA ASN A 151 -28.17 -12.00 -7.51
C ASN A 151 -27.24 -11.13 -8.39
N MET A 152 -27.25 -9.82 -8.14
CA MET A 152 -26.44 -8.86 -8.88
C MET A 152 -26.11 -7.64 -8.02
N ASP A 153 -25.02 -6.97 -8.36
CA ASP A 153 -24.67 -5.69 -7.77
C ASP A 153 -25.63 -4.59 -8.22
N VAL A 154 -26.27 -3.95 -7.25
CA VAL A 154 -27.14 -2.80 -7.49
C VAL A 154 -26.39 -1.53 -7.11
N TRP A 155 -26.42 -0.56 -8.02
CA TRP A 155 -25.90 0.78 -7.76
C TRP A 155 -26.77 1.48 -6.71
N THR A 156 -26.18 1.78 -5.56
CA THR A 156 -26.85 2.60 -4.55
C THR A 156 -26.50 4.07 -4.78
N ASN A 157 -27.50 4.93 -4.59
CA ASN A 157 -27.33 6.39 -4.56
C ASN A 157 -26.73 6.87 -3.22
N GLU A 158 -26.15 5.97 -2.43
CA GLU A 158 -25.53 6.33 -1.16
C GLU A 158 -24.34 7.26 -1.40
N ARG A 159 -24.36 8.41 -0.72
CA ARG A 159 -23.29 9.40 -0.81
C ARG A 159 -22.02 8.84 -0.16
N ILE A 160 -20.90 8.88 -0.88
CA ILE A 160 -19.59 8.59 -0.30
C ILE A 160 -19.29 9.69 0.72
N ALA A 161 -19.15 9.33 2.00
CA ALA A 161 -18.76 10.28 3.05
C ALA A 161 -17.26 10.61 2.93
N PRO A 162 -16.85 11.88 3.10
CA PRO A 162 -15.45 12.27 3.04
C PRO A 162 -14.67 11.63 4.19
N ASN A 163 -13.50 11.10 3.84
CA ASN A 163 -12.71 10.29 4.74
C ASN A 163 -11.65 11.07 5.54
N TRP A 164 -12.08 12.02 6.37
CA TRP A 164 -11.15 12.83 7.18
C TRP A 164 -10.35 12.04 8.23
N PRO A 165 -10.95 11.12 9.01
CA PRO A 165 -10.19 10.35 10.00
C PRO A 165 -9.13 9.45 9.36
N GLY A 166 -9.41 8.91 8.18
CA GLY A 166 -8.45 8.10 7.42
C GLY A 166 -7.23 8.89 6.99
N LEU A 167 -7.41 10.13 6.55
CA LEU A 167 -6.32 11.04 6.17
C LEU A 167 -5.43 11.38 7.37
N VAL A 168 -6.02 11.65 8.54
CA VAL A 168 -5.26 11.96 9.76
C VAL A 168 -4.37 10.79 10.17
N ILE A 169 -4.91 9.56 10.16
CA ILE A 169 -4.12 8.34 10.45
C ILE A 169 -2.93 8.22 9.49
N THR A 170 -3.16 8.41 8.20
CA THR A 170 -2.10 8.37 7.18
C THR A 170 -1.07 9.47 7.38
N PHE A 171 -1.50 10.70 7.71
CA PHE A 171 -0.61 11.84 7.94
C PHE A 171 0.28 11.66 9.18
N VAL A 172 -0.29 11.19 10.29
CA VAL A 172 0.48 10.88 11.52
C VAL A 172 1.49 9.76 11.25
N ALA A 173 1.07 8.68 10.59
CA ALA A 173 1.97 7.58 10.24
C ALA A 173 3.07 8.02 9.28
N PHE A 174 2.77 8.89 8.31
CA PHE A 174 3.76 9.49 7.41
C PHE A 174 4.78 10.33 8.18
N GLY A 175 4.34 11.20 9.09
CA GLY A 175 5.24 12.00 9.93
C GLY A 175 6.19 11.13 10.76
N LEU A 176 5.66 10.07 11.39
CA LEU A 176 6.47 9.09 12.13
C LEU A 176 7.46 8.35 11.21
N MET A 177 7.05 7.97 10.00
CA MET A 177 7.94 7.31 9.04
C MET A 177 9.08 8.23 8.59
N VAL A 178 8.78 9.51 8.34
CA VAL A 178 9.80 10.52 8.01
C VAL A 178 10.76 10.73 9.16
N LEU A 179 10.30 10.73 10.42
CA LEU A 179 11.17 10.81 11.58
C LEU A 179 12.11 9.60 11.67
N ILE A 180 11.60 8.38 11.47
CA ILE A 180 12.44 7.17 11.43
C ILE A 180 13.45 7.27 10.29
N ALA A 181 13.02 7.70 9.09
CA ALA A 181 13.90 7.87 7.94
C ALA A 181 14.96 8.97 8.17
N ALA A 182 14.62 10.07 8.84
CA ALA A 182 15.53 11.17 9.13
C ALA A 182 16.64 10.77 10.12
N VAL A 183 16.38 9.83 11.03
CA VAL A 183 17.41 9.25 11.91
C VAL A 183 18.44 8.42 11.13
N ILE A 184 18.03 7.81 10.01
CA ILE A 184 18.83 6.96 9.13
C ILE A 184 19.59 7.78 8.08
N TYR A 185 18.98 8.87 7.60
CA TYR A 185 19.48 9.69 6.49
C TYR A 185 20.91 10.26 6.66
N PRO A 186 21.39 10.69 7.85
CA PRO A 186 22.69 11.35 7.93
C PRO A 186 23.91 10.44 7.74
N GLY A 187 23.78 9.14 7.49
CA GLY A 187 24.93 8.28 7.18
C GLY A 187 24.60 7.14 6.22
N ARG A 188 25.28 7.08 5.07
CA ARG A 188 25.35 5.84 4.25
C ARG A 188 26.14 4.72 4.93
N ASN A 189 26.81 5.02 6.04
CA ASN A 189 27.56 4.11 6.89
C ASN A 189 26.79 3.81 8.18
N LEU A 190 25.53 3.39 8.05
CA LEU A 190 24.81 2.82 9.18
C LEU A 190 25.44 1.49 9.55
N ASP A 191 25.68 1.29 10.84
CA ASP A 191 25.99 -0.03 11.35
C ASP A 191 24.77 -0.96 11.18
N GLU A 192 25.05 -2.26 11.13
CA GLU A 192 24.02 -3.28 10.94
C GLU A 192 22.92 -3.19 12.01
N GLN A 193 23.28 -2.83 13.24
CA GLN A 193 22.36 -2.74 14.35
C GLN A 193 21.37 -1.56 14.21
N SER A 194 21.82 -0.38 13.77
CA SER A 194 20.91 0.75 13.55
C SER A 194 20.00 0.51 12.35
N ALA A 195 20.53 -0.09 11.27
CA ALA A 195 19.74 -0.49 10.11
C ALA A 195 18.63 -1.48 10.50
N GLU A 196 18.95 -2.49 11.30
CA GLU A 196 17.98 -3.45 11.82
C GLU A 196 16.89 -2.76 12.67
N ARG A 197 17.28 -1.95 13.67
CA ARG A 197 16.33 -1.27 14.56
C ARG A 197 15.37 -0.38 13.78
N ALA A 198 15.86 0.29 12.74
CA ALA A 198 15.03 1.19 11.97
C ALA A 198 14.01 0.45 11.09
N LEU A 199 14.41 -0.67 10.47
CA LEU A 199 13.49 -1.53 9.72
C LEU A 199 12.48 -2.23 10.64
N MET A 200 12.88 -2.62 11.85
CA MET A 200 11.98 -3.13 12.88
C MET A 200 10.95 -2.06 13.28
N ALA A 201 11.39 -0.83 13.57
CA ALA A 201 10.50 0.28 13.89
C ALA A 201 9.52 0.59 12.75
N ALA A 202 10.01 0.59 11.51
CA ALA A 202 9.18 0.76 10.32
C ALA A 202 8.14 -0.36 10.17
N THR A 203 8.52 -1.62 10.45
CA THR A 203 7.60 -2.77 10.46
C THR A 203 6.49 -2.56 11.48
N VAL A 204 6.84 -2.24 12.72
CA VAL A 204 5.88 -2.01 13.81
C VAL A 204 4.94 -0.87 13.44
N LEU A 205 5.47 0.24 12.91
CA LEU A 205 4.67 1.38 12.46
C LEU A 205 3.70 0.98 11.34
N LEU A 206 4.13 0.19 10.36
CA LEU A 206 3.25 -0.30 9.28
C LEU A 206 2.13 -1.20 9.81
N VAL A 207 2.43 -2.09 10.76
CA VAL A 207 1.41 -2.95 11.39
C VAL A 207 0.39 -2.11 12.15
N ILE A 208 0.85 -1.16 12.97
CA ILE A 208 -0.04 -0.26 13.74
C ILE A 208 -0.89 0.59 12.80
N TYR A 209 -0.27 1.21 11.79
CA TYR A 209 -0.98 1.98 10.76
C TYR A 209 -2.07 1.13 10.10
N ARG A 210 -1.73 -0.10 9.71
CA ARG A 210 -2.67 -1.00 9.03
C ARG A 210 -3.82 -1.40 9.96
N PHE A 211 -3.52 -1.78 11.19
CA PHE A 211 -4.52 -2.12 12.20
C PHE A 211 -5.47 -0.94 12.45
N ALA A 212 -4.93 0.27 12.62
CA ALA A 212 -5.72 1.48 12.82
C ALA A 212 -6.66 1.77 11.64
N LYS A 213 -6.19 1.60 10.39
CA LYS A 213 -7.03 1.75 9.20
C LYS A 213 -8.12 0.66 9.14
N GLU A 214 -7.79 -0.59 9.44
CA GLU A 214 -8.69 -1.73 9.35
C GLU A 214 -9.81 -1.68 10.40
N VAL A 215 -9.46 -1.47 11.68
CA VAL A 215 -10.43 -1.32 12.78
C VAL A 215 -11.44 -0.26 12.37
N ARG A 216 -10.97 0.91 11.97
CA ARG A 216 -11.86 2.01 11.60
C ARG A 216 -12.75 1.69 10.38
N THR A 217 -12.33 0.83 9.45
CA THR A 217 -13.18 0.43 8.31
C THR A 217 -14.20 -0.64 8.65
N SER A 218 -14.00 -1.40 9.73
CA SER A 218 -14.89 -2.48 10.20
C SER A 218 -16.03 -2.01 11.08
N TRP A 219 -15.89 -0.86 11.76
CA TRP A 219 -16.93 -0.25 12.61
C TRP A 219 -17.80 0.79 11.88
N MET A 220 -17.67 0.91 10.55
CA MET A 220 -18.47 1.80 9.67
C MET A 220 -19.19 1.00 8.60
#